data_AF-A0A2E7D732-F1
#
_entry.id   AF-A0A2E7D732-F1
#
_cell.length_a   1.000
_cell.length_b   1.000
_cell.length_c   1.000
_cell.angle_alpha   90.00
_cell.angle_beta   90.00
_cell.angle_gamma   90.00
#
_symmetry.space_group_name_H-M   'P 1'
#
loop_
_entity.id
_entity.type
_entity.pdbx_description
1 polymer ?
#
loop_
_entity_poly.entity_id
_entity_poly.type
_entity_poly.pdbx_seq_one_letter_code
_entity_poly.pdbx_strand_id
1 'polypeptide(L)'
;MLSQTFKANRQAVLLTWLLLVAGCSDNDERVTVHAPSHKPSSYTSAVSRLLKLHQEILDKPLKKRTVHAKHDHKHPHGDHSHGHGSHTHVRIDALEEMSDLVGWLPGLAADTELGEEPWNSVYKTSNELTVVLAQFSTLELDQRRGAFRKQSSEIGSQLTILDDIAERLRNHSGSAHQILN
;
A
#
# COMPACT_ATOMS: atom_id res chain seq x y z
N MET A 1 14.89 -11.67 65.16
CA MET A 1 15.82 -10.54 64.92
C MET A 1 16.47 -10.75 63.57
N LEU A 2 16.07 -10.01 62.53
CA LEU A 2 16.83 -9.74 61.30
C LEU A 2 16.05 -8.63 60.56
N SER A 3 16.21 -7.40 61.06
CA SER A 3 15.86 -6.17 60.35
C SER A 3 17.14 -5.59 59.80
N GLN A 4 17.14 -5.22 58.51
CA GLN A 4 18.14 -4.50 57.69
C GLN A 4 18.28 -5.29 56.38
N THR A 5 17.79 -4.83 55.23
CA THR A 5 18.31 -3.69 54.47
C THR A 5 17.29 -3.23 53.41
N PHE A 6 16.59 -2.12 53.63
CA PHE A 6 15.70 -1.51 52.62
C PHE A 6 15.95 0.01 52.57
N LYS A 7 17.18 0.43 52.27
CA LYS A 7 17.52 1.85 52.07
C LYS A 7 18.71 1.98 51.12
N ALA A 8 18.49 1.84 49.81
CA ALA A 8 19.51 2.25 48.83
C ALA A 8 19.03 2.45 47.38
N ASN A 9 17.75 2.77 47.12
CA ASN A 9 17.31 2.87 45.71
C ASN A 9 16.36 4.04 45.41
N ARG A 10 16.65 5.22 45.98
CA ARG A 10 15.87 6.45 45.75
C ARG A 10 16.65 7.63 45.17
N GLN A 11 17.96 7.49 44.93
CA GLN A 11 18.79 8.60 44.46
C GLN A 11 19.20 8.53 42.98
N ALA A 12 18.88 7.46 42.26
CA ALA A 12 19.23 7.32 40.83
C ALA A 12 18.18 7.86 39.85
N VAL A 13 17.06 8.43 40.33
CA VAL A 13 15.93 8.86 39.47
C VAL A 13 16.05 10.33 39.03
N LEU A 14 16.93 11.13 39.64
CA LEU A 14 16.96 12.58 39.43
C LEU A 14 17.95 13.06 38.36
N LEU A 15 18.74 12.20 37.73
CA LEU A 15 19.75 12.61 36.72
C LEU A 15 19.36 12.37 35.25
N THR A 16 18.19 11.80 34.97
CA THR A 16 17.77 11.47 33.59
C THR A 16 16.84 12.52 32.96
N TRP A 17 16.53 13.61 33.67
CA TRP A 17 15.55 14.62 33.21
C TRP A 17 16.15 15.85 32.50
N LEU A 18 17.47 15.92 32.32
CA LEU A 18 18.15 17.14 31.82
C LEU A 18 18.77 17.05 30.42
N LEU A 19 18.25 16.19 29.54
CA LEU A 19 18.72 16.06 28.14
C LEU A 19 17.62 16.28 27.09
N LEU A 20 16.49 16.87 27.46
CA LEU A 20 15.29 16.94 26.61
C LEU A 20 15.00 18.32 25.98
N VAL A 21 16.01 19.17 25.78
CA VAL A 21 15.81 20.49 25.13
C VAL A 21 16.94 20.82 24.15
N ALA A 22 16.98 20.11 23.02
CA ALA A 22 17.62 20.59 21.80
C ALA A 22 17.13 19.76 20.61
N GLY A 23 16.10 20.25 19.90
CA GLY A 23 15.69 19.61 18.66
C GLY A 23 14.27 19.89 18.17
N CYS A 24 13.74 21.11 18.34
CA CYS A 24 12.66 21.56 17.46
C CYS A 24 13.31 21.88 16.09
N SER A 25 13.56 20.82 15.31
CA SER A 25 13.81 20.97 13.88
C SER A 25 12.45 21.28 13.26
N ASP A 26 12.30 22.52 12.76
CA ASP A 26 11.25 22.91 11.83
C ASP A 26 11.36 22.02 10.58
N ASN A 27 10.79 20.82 10.65
CA ASN A 27 10.50 20.02 9.48
C ASN A 27 9.20 20.58 8.91
N ASP A 28 9.37 21.50 7.97
CA ASP A 28 8.36 21.91 7.00
C ASP A 28 8.05 20.68 6.11
N GLU A 29 7.45 19.65 6.71
CA GLU A 29 6.97 18.45 6.04
C GLU A 29 5.77 18.87 5.20
N ARG A 30 6.06 19.31 3.98
CA ARG A 30 5.07 19.30 2.90
C ARG A 30 4.57 17.86 2.80
N VAL A 31 3.39 17.63 3.36
CA VAL A 31 2.63 16.39 3.18
C VAL A 31 2.55 16.16 1.67
N THR A 32 3.38 15.26 1.16
CA THR A 32 3.23 14.76 -0.20
C THR A 32 1.90 14.04 -0.22
N VAL A 33 0.85 14.74 -0.66
CA VAL A 33 -0.47 14.15 -0.91
C VAL A 33 -0.24 13.07 -1.95
N HIS A 34 -0.26 11.82 -1.49
CA HIS A 34 -0.15 10.65 -2.34
C HIS A 34 -1.34 10.65 -3.30
N ALA A 35 -1.06 10.83 -4.59
CA ALA A 35 -2.04 10.63 -5.63
C ALA A 35 -1.82 9.22 -6.19
N PRO A 36 -2.78 8.29 -6.05
CA PRO A 36 -2.61 6.93 -6.50
C PRO A 36 -2.18 6.84 -7.97
N SER A 37 -1.26 5.93 -8.29
CA SER A 37 -0.90 5.64 -9.67
C SER A 37 -2.07 4.93 -10.36
N HIS A 38 -2.78 5.61 -11.27
CA HIS A 38 -3.88 5.11 -12.13
C HIS A 38 -4.48 3.73 -11.80
N LYS A 39 -5.79 3.71 -11.49
CA LYS A 39 -6.56 2.47 -11.28
C LYS A 39 -6.37 1.50 -12.46
N PRO A 40 -6.02 0.22 -12.22
CA PRO A 40 -5.97 -0.79 -13.27
C PRO A 40 -7.30 -0.94 -14.00
N SER A 41 -7.26 -1.41 -15.25
CA SER A 41 -8.45 -1.60 -16.07
C SER A 41 -9.29 -2.82 -15.71
N SER A 42 -8.76 -3.78 -14.95
CA SER A 42 -9.47 -5.00 -14.56
C SER A 42 -8.97 -5.60 -13.24
N TYR A 43 -9.81 -6.42 -12.62
CA TYR A 43 -9.47 -7.19 -11.41
C TYR A 43 -8.23 -8.08 -11.63
N THR A 44 -8.19 -8.84 -12.73
CA THR A 44 -7.09 -9.78 -13.02
C THR A 44 -5.75 -9.06 -13.22
N SER A 45 -5.75 -7.88 -13.85
CA SER A 45 -4.55 -7.06 -14.00
C SER A 45 -4.08 -6.48 -12.66
N ALA A 46 -5.00 -6.05 -11.79
CA ALA A 46 -4.67 -5.58 -10.44
C ALA A 46 -4.02 -6.67 -9.58
N VAL A 47 -4.61 -7.87 -9.54
CA VAL A 47 -4.06 -9.02 -8.79
C VAL A 47 -2.69 -9.43 -9.32
N SER A 48 -2.52 -9.50 -10.65
CA SER A 48 -1.20 -9.80 -11.25
C SER A 48 -0.14 -8.77 -10.85
N ARG A 49 -0.51 -7.48 -10.77
CA ARG A 49 0.40 -6.43 -10.31
C ARG A 49 0.72 -6.55 -8.82
N LEU A 50 -0.26 -6.88 -7.97
CA LEU A 50 -0.06 -7.12 -6.54
C LEU A 50 0.95 -8.25 -6.28
N LEU A 51 0.83 -9.37 -6.98
CA LEU A 51 1.77 -10.49 -6.87
C LEU A 51 3.19 -10.07 -7.27
N LYS A 52 3.33 -9.29 -8.34
CA LYS A 52 4.64 -8.76 -8.78
C LYS A 52 5.24 -7.82 -7.74
N LEU A 53 4.44 -6.93 -7.14
CA LEU A 53 4.90 -6.02 -6.10
C LEU A 53 5.33 -6.78 -4.85
N HIS A 54 4.58 -7.79 -4.43
CA HIS A 54 4.94 -8.65 -3.31
C HIS A 54 6.35 -9.26 -3.49
N GLN A 55 6.61 -9.86 -4.66
CA GLN A 55 7.94 -10.39 -4.97
C GLN A 55 9.00 -9.28 -5.08
N GLU A 56 8.69 -8.15 -5.71
CA GLU A 56 9.60 -7.01 -5.84
C GLU A 56 10.09 -6.50 -4.48
N ILE A 57 9.20 -6.39 -3.49
CA ILE A 57 9.52 -5.93 -2.12
C ILE A 57 10.41 -6.95 -1.38
N LEU A 58 10.16 -8.24 -1.59
CA LEU A 58 10.98 -9.31 -1.01
C LEU A 58 12.40 -9.28 -1.58
N ASP A 59 12.53 -9.19 -2.90
CA ASP A 59 13.81 -9.30 -3.59
C ASP A 59 14.66 -8.04 -3.46
N LYS A 60 14.05 -6.86 -3.59
CA LYS A 60 14.76 -5.59 -3.78
C LYS A 60 14.53 -4.61 -2.62
N PRO A 61 15.52 -3.75 -2.29
CA PRO A 61 15.27 -2.64 -1.37
C PRO A 61 14.21 -1.70 -1.94
N LEU A 62 13.35 -1.16 -1.08
CA LEU A 62 12.32 -0.21 -1.47
C LEU A 62 12.98 1.04 -2.04
N LYS A 63 12.47 1.50 -3.19
CA LYS A 63 12.90 2.74 -3.82
C LYS A 63 11.65 3.54 -4.17
N LYS A 64 11.63 4.81 -3.78
CA LYS A 64 10.61 5.75 -4.25
C LYS A 64 10.76 5.93 -5.75
N ARG A 65 9.74 5.54 -6.52
CA ARG A 65 9.66 5.70 -7.97
C ARG A 65 8.96 7.01 -8.29
N THR A 66 9.50 7.79 -9.21
CA THR A 66 8.80 8.97 -9.72
C THR A 66 7.79 8.53 -10.77
N VAL A 67 6.51 8.74 -10.49
CA VAL A 67 5.41 8.49 -11.42
C VAL A 67 4.93 9.83 -11.98
N HIS A 68 4.84 9.94 -13.30
CA HIS A 68 4.27 11.12 -13.95
C HIS A 68 2.75 10.95 -14.00
N ALA A 69 2.02 11.66 -13.14
CA ALA A 69 0.59 11.78 -13.29
C ALA A 69 0.30 12.71 -14.49
N LYS A 70 -0.19 12.15 -15.60
CA LYS A 70 -0.74 12.97 -16.69
C LYS A 70 -2.13 13.43 -16.28
N HIS A 71 -2.28 14.72 -16.01
CA HIS A 71 -3.58 15.35 -15.87
C HIS A 71 -4.06 15.78 -17.26
N ASP A 72 -4.83 14.93 -17.92
CA ASP A 72 -5.44 15.27 -19.21
C ASP A 72 -6.65 16.18 -18.95
N HIS A 73 -6.40 17.48 -18.79
CA HIS A 73 -7.48 18.47 -18.78
C HIS A 73 -7.99 18.67 -20.21
N LYS A 74 -9.11 18.04 -20.58
CA LYS A 74 -9.90 18.46 -21.74
C LYS A 74 -10.54 19.81 -21.44
N HIS A 75 -9.87 20.90 -21.78
CA HIS A 75 -10.50 22.21 -21.86
C HIS A 75 -11.10 22.41 -23.27
N PRO A 76 -12.40 22.72 -23.39
CA PRO A 76 -12.97 23.14 -24.67
C PRO A 76 -12.39 24.50 -25.07
N HIS A 77 -12.04 24.61 -26.34
CA HIS A 77 -11.26 25.67 -26.96
C HIS A 77 -11.68 27.09 -26.56
N GLY A 78 -10.77 27.78 -25.88
CA GLY A 78 -10.73 29.22 -25.70
C GLY A 78 -9.28 29.65 -25.89
N ASP A 79 -9.08 30.48 -26.89
CA ASP A 79 -7.83 31.04 -27.35
C ASP A 79 -6.94 31.62 -26.24
N HIS A 80 -5.62 31.43 -26.39
CA HIS A 80 -4.50 32.01 -25.62
C HIS A 80 -4.36 31.70 -24.12
N SER A 81 -3.42 30.80 -23.77
CA SER A 81 -2.31 31.06 -22.85
C SER A 81 -1.45 29.79 -22.71
N HIS A 82 -0.14 29.88 -22.98
CA HIS A 82 0.80 28.76 -22.77
C HIS A 82 1.05 28.56 -21.27
N GLY A 83 0.07 27.97 -20.58
CA GLY A 83 0.22 27.49 -19.22
C GLY A 83 1.17 26.30 -19.22
N HIS A 84 2.36 26.49 -18.63
CA HIS A 84 3.33 25.44 -18.37
C HIS A 84 2.62 24.37 -17.51
N GLY A 85 2.20 23.26 -18.13
CA GLY A 85 1.53 22.17 -17.43
C GLY A 85 2.41 21.73 -16.27
N SER A 86 1.94 21.97 -15.04
CA SER A 86 2.65 21.55 -13.84
C SER A 86 2.58 20.03 -13.77
N HIS A 87 3.63 19.38 -14.26
CA HIS A 87 3.82 17.94 -14.10
C HIS A 87 4.13 17.68 -12.62
N THR A 88 3.10 17.39 -11.83
CA THR A 88 3.30 16.92 -10.46
C THR A 88 3.92 15.53 -10.50
N HIS A 89 5.20 15.45 -10.17
CA HIS A 89 5.93 14.21 -9.97
C HIS A 89 5.53 13.63 -8.61
N VAL A 90 4.81 12.50 -8.61
CA VAL A 90 4.45 11.79 -7.38
C VAL A 90 5.48 10.70 -7.16
N ARG A 91 6.08 10.65 -5.96
CA ARG A 91 7.06 9.62 -5.59
C ARG A 91 6.35 8.53 -4.81
N ILE A 92 6.13 7.38 -5.42
CA ILE A 92 5.40 6.25 -4.83
C ILE A 92 6.39 5.09 -4.63
N ASP A 93 6.43 4.50 -3.44
CA ASP A 93 7.15 3.24 -3.22
C ASP A 93 6.28 2.01 -3.49
N ALA A 94 6.90 0.82 -3.57
CA ALA A 94 6.19 -0.41 -3.95
C ALA A 94 5.09 -0.81 -2.93
N LEU A 95 5.21 -0.44 -1.66
CA LEU A 95 4.18 -0.72 -0.64
C LEU A 95 3.00 0.23 -0.76
N GLU A 96 3.26 1.50 -1.06
CA GLU A 96 2.20 2.49 -1.32
C GLU A 96 1.38 2.08 -2.55
N GLU A 97 2.04 1.66 -3.63
CA GLU A 97 1.35 1.12 -4.82
C GLU A 97 0.55 -0.15 -4.49
N MET A 98 1.09 -1.03 -3.63
CA MET A 98 0.38 -2.23 -3.19
C MET A 98 -0.88 -1.87 -2.39
N SER A 99 -0.80 -0.85 -1.52
CA SER A 99 -1.94 -0.35 -0.74
C SER A 99 -3.04 0.24 -1.64
N ASP A 100 -2.67 1.02 -2.66
CA ASP A 100 -3.64 1.58 -3.62
C ASP A 100 -4.39 0.47 -4.35
N LEU A 101 -3.65 -0.53 -4.85
CA LEU A 101 -4.22 -1.65 -5.58
C LEU A 101 -5.21 -2.45 -4.73
N VAL A 102 -4.85 -2.75 -3.48
CA VAL A 102 -5.76 -3.43 -2.54
C VAL A 102 -7.04 -2.61 -2.33
N GLY A 103 -6.92 -1.28 -2.20
CA GLY A 103 -8.08 -0.39 -2.07
C GLY A 103 -9.02 -0.39 -3.28
N TRP A 104 -8.53 -0.74 -4.47
CA TRP A 104 -9.35 -0.82 -5.68
C TRP A 104 -9.97 -2.18 -5.95
N LEU A 105 -9.50 -3.26 -5.31
CA LEU A 105 -9.95 -4.62 -5.60
C LEU A 105 -11.47 -4.81 -5.45
N PRO A 106 -12.15 -4.33 -4.39
CA PRO A 106 -13.60 -4.53 -4.26
C PRO A 106 -14.39 -3.89 -5.40
N GLY A 107 -13.99 -2.68 -5.82
CA GLY A 107 -14.62 -2.00 -6.96
C GLY A 107 -14.34 -2.71 -8.28
N LEU A 108 -13.10 -3.15 -8.50
CA LEU A 108 -12.74 -3.93 -9.70
C LEU A 108 -13.44 -5.29 -9.77
N ALA A 109 -13.66 -5.94 -8.63
CA ALA A 109 -14.41 -7.18 -8.54
C ALA A 109 -15.92 -6.97 -8.78
N ALA A 110 -16.47 -5.83 -8.35
CA ALA A 110 -17.86 -5.47 -8.65
C ALA A 110 -18.09 -5.25 -10.16
N ASP A 111 -17.05 -4.86 -10.91
CA ASP A 111 -17.09 -4.73 -12.38
C ASP A 111 -17.02 -6.11 -13.10
N THR A 112 -17.08 -7.23 -12.38
CA THR A 112 -17.02 -8.59 -12.93
C THR A 112 -18.27 -9.39 -12.58
N GLU A 113 -18.50 -10.50 -13.29
CA GLU A 113 -19.62 -11.44 -13.06
C GLU A 113 -19.38 -12.40 -11.88
N LEU A 114 -18.71 -11.94 -10.81
CA LEU A 114 -18.47 -12.77 -9.63
C LEU A 114 -19.77 -13.05 -8.89
N GLY A 115 -19.97 -14.31 -8.51
CA GLY A 115 -21.01 -14.67 -7.56
C GLY A 115 -20.78 -14.03 -6.18
N GLU A 116 -21.82 -14.05 -5.35
CA GLU A 116 -21.78 -13.44 -4.01
C GLU A 116 -20.64 -13.99 -3.13
N GLU A 117 -20.45 -15.31 -3.11
CA GLU A 117 -19.41 -15.96 -2.29
C GLU A 117 -17.99 -15.50 -2.66
N PRO A 118 -17.54 -15.59 -3.94
CA PRO A 118 -16.20 -15.11 -4.27
C PRO A 118 -16.08 -13.58 -4.17
N TRP A 119 -17.15 -12.81 -4.38
CA TRP A 119 -17.14 -11.37 -4.13
C TRP A 119 -16.90 -11.04 -2.64
N ASN A 120 -17.60 -11.74 -1.73
CA ASN A 120 -17.41 -11.60 -0.28
C ASN A 120 -15.97 -11.95 0.13
N SER A 121 -15.39 -12.97 -0.51
CA SER A 121 -13.99 -13.34 -0.30
C SER A 121 -13.03 -12.22 -0.74
N VAL A 122 -13.23 -11.60 -1.92
CA VAL A 122 -12.44 -10.43 -2.34
C VAL A 122 -12.57 -9.29 -1.34
N TYR A 123 -13.81 -8.94 -0.95
CA TYR A 123 -14.07 -7.83 -0.03
C TYR A 123 -13.37 -8.03 1.32
N LYS A 124 -13.54 -9.21 1.91
CA LYS A 124 -12.91 -9.58 3.19
C LYS A 124 -11.39 -9.53 3.10
N THR A 125 -10.79 -10.25 2.15
CA THR A 125 -9.34 -10.33 2.00
C THR A 125 -8.72 -8.97 1.69
N SER A 126 -9.38 -8.13 0.89
CA SER A 126 -8.91 -6.77 0.61
C SER A 126 -8.89 -5.92 1.87
N ASN A 127 -9.92 -5.96 2.70
CA ASN A 127 -9.95 -5.22 3.97
C ASN A 127 -8.87 -5.69 4.95
N GLU A 128 -8.65 -7.00 5.06
CA GLU A 128 -7.59 -7.54 5.91
C GLU A 128 -6.21 -7.08 5.43
N LEU A 129 -5.96 -7.12 4.12
CA LEU A 129 -4.74 -6.59 3.52
C LEU A 129 -4.59 -5.08 3.74
N THR A 130 -5.66 -4.29 3.65
CA THR A 130 -5.63 -2.85 3.96
C THR A 130 -5.17 -2.61 5.39
N VAL A 131 -5.71 -3.35 6.36
CA VAL A 131 -5.32 -3.24 7.77
C VAL A 131 -3.84 -3.59 7.97
N VAL A 132 -3.38 -4.67 7.33
CA VAL A 132 -1.97 -5.08 7.37
C VAL A 132 -1.05 -4.01 6.76
N LEU A 133 -1.36 -3.54 5.55
CA LEU A 133 -0.54 -2.58 4.82
C LEU A 133 -0.48 -1.21 5.50
N ALA A 134 -1.58 -0.78 6.15
CA ALA A 134 -1.62 0.46 6.91
C ALA A 134 -0.57 0.52 8.03
N GLN A 135 -0.19 -0.63 8.61
CA GLN A 135 0.85 -0.71 9.66
C GLN A 135 2.23 -0.28 9.16
N PHE A 136 2.49 -0.38 7.84
CA PHE A 136 3.77 0.01 7.27
C PHE A 136 3.81 1.50 6.92
N SER A 137 2.66 2.15 6.75
CA SER A 137 2.59 3.56 6.32
C SER A 137 3.24 4.52 7.32
N THR A 138 3.22 4.19 8.62
CA THR A 138 3.80 4.99 9.70
C THR A 138 5.29 4.71 9.94
N LEU A 139 5.88 3.75 9.21
CA LEU A 139 7.28 3.38 9.36
C LEU A 139 8.15 4.14 8.36
N GLU A 140 9.42 4.36 8.74
CA GLU A 140 10.45 4.86 7.82
C GLU A 140 10.72 3.87 6.68
N LEU A 141 11.11 4.37 5.51
CA LEU A 141 11.28 3.56 4.29
C LEU A 141 12.21 2.35 4.51
N ASP A 142 13.30 2.53 5.25
CA ASP A 142 14.27 1.48 5.55
C ASP A 142 13.71 0.42 6.52
N GLN A 143 12.76 0.80 7.38
CA GLN A 143 12.09 -0.11 8.32
C GLN A 143 10.92 -0.87 7.67
N ARG A 144 10.21 -0.22 6.74
CA ARG A 144 9.03 -0.76 6.03
C ARG A 144 9.31 -2.15 5.44
N ARG A 145 10.42 -2.32 4.72
CA ARG A 145 10.77 -3.61 4.10
C ARG A 145 11.03 -4.71 5.13
N GLY A 146 11.72 -4.37 6.21
CA GLY A 146 12.01 -5.31 7.29
C GLY A 146 10.73 -5.78 7.99
N ALA A 147 9.79 -4.86 8.23
CA ALA A 147 8.47 -5.18 8.79
C ALA A 147 7.63 -6.02 7.82
N PHE A 148 7.59 -5.66 6.53
CA PHE A 148 6.88 -6.42 5.50
C PHE A 148 7.36 -7.86 5.40
N ARG A 149 8.68 -8.09 5.39
CA ARG A 149 9.27 -9.44 5.35
C ARG A 149 8.84 -10.32 6.53
N LYS A 150 8.57 -9.74 7.70
CA LYS A 150 8.07 -10.51 8.85
C LYS A 150 6.63 -10.99 8.65
N GLN A 151 5.83 -10.24 7.89
CA GLN A 151 4.43 -10.55 7.60
C GLN A 151 4.21 -11.16 6.20
N SER A 152 5.29 -11.41 5.44
CA SER A 152 5.16 -11.77 4.03
C SER A 152 4.47 -13.10 3.80
N SER A 153 4.58 -14.05 4.74
CA SER A 153 3.86 -15.33 4.63
C SER A 153 2.35 -15.14 4.73
N GLU A 154 1.89 -14.24 5.60
CA GLU A 154 0.46 -13.93 5.76
C GLU A 154 -0.06 -13.13 4.57
N ILE A 155 0.69 -12.11 4.14
CA ILE A 155 0.34 -11.36 2.93
C ILE A 155 0.28 -12.30 1.72
N GLY A 156 1.23 -13.23 1.60
CA GLY A 156 1.27 -14.22 0.52
C GLY A 156 0.07 -15.18 0.53
N SER A 157 -0.41 -15.61 1.70
CA SER A 157 -1.60 -16.48 1.80
C SER A 157 -2.86 -15.73 1.32
N GLN A 158 -3.02 -14.48 1.73
CA GLN A 158 -4.12 -13.61 1.29
C GLN A 158 -4.07 -13.34 -0.22
N LEU A 159 -2.90 -13.06 -0.78
CA LEU A 159 -2.72 -12.88 -2.22
C LEU A 159 -3.04 -14.15 -3.02
N THR A 160 -2.81 -15.33 -2.45
CA THR A 160 -3.16 -16.61 -3.09
C THR A 160 -4.68 -16.77 -3.25
N ILE A 161 -5.48 -16.32 -2.27
CA ILE A 161 -6.95 -16.30 -2.37
C ILE A 161 -7.39 -15.41 -3.53
N LEU A 162 -6.82 -14.20 -3.62
CA LEU A 162 -7.15 -13.24 -4.68
C LEU A 162 -6.77 -13.75 -6.07
N ASP A 163 -5.63 -14.46 -6.18
CA ASP A 163 -5.17 -15.06 -7.44
C ASP A 163 -6.04 -16.24 -7.89
N ASP A 164 -6.49 -17.10 -6.97
CA ASP A 164 -7.42 -18.19 -7.30
C ASP A 164 -8.72 -17.63 -7.90
N ILE A 165 -9.27 -16.56 -7.34
CA ILE A 165 -10.46 -15.87 -7.89
C ILE A 165 -10.15 -15.28 -9.28
N ALA A 166 -8.98 -14.66 -9.45
CA ALA A 166 -8.55 -14.12 -10.73
C ALA A 166 -8.40 -15.22 -11.80
N GLU A 167 -7.91 -16.39 -11.42
CA GLU A 167 -7.75 -17.57 -12.28
C GLU A 167 -9.12 -18.14 -12.70
N ARG A 168 -10.06 -18.25 -11.76
CA ARG A 168 -11.44 -18.64 -12.09
C ARG A 168 -12.05 -17.70 -13.12
N LEU A 169 -11.90 -16.39 -12.96
CA LEU A 169 -12.42 -15.40 -13.93
C LEU A 169 -11.79 -15.55 -15.32
N ARG A 170 -10.47 -15.80 -15.40
CA ARG A 170 -9.77 -16.07 -16.67
C ARG A 170 -10.36 -17.29 -17.38
N ASN A 171 -10.58 -18.37 -16.65
CA ASN A 171 -11.06 -19.63 -17.20
C ASN A 171 -12.52 -19.57 -17.68
N HIS A 172 -13.39 -18.82 -16.99
CA HIS A 172 -14.78 -18.62 -17.43
C HIS A 172 -14.87 -17.75 -18.68
N SER A 173 -14.03 -16.72 -18.80
CA SER A 173 -13.99 -15.84 -19.98
C SER A 173 -13.54 -16.58 -21.24
N GLY A 174 -12.65 -17.57 -21.11
CA GLY A 174 -12.18 -18.39 -22.23
C GLY A 174 -13.22 -19.40 -22.75
N SER A 175 -14.09 -19.90 -21.87
CA SER A 175 -15.09 -20.92 -22.25
C SER A 175 -16.22 -20.36 -23.12
N ALA A 176 -16.62 -19.10 -22.91
CA ALA A 176 -17.68 -18.44 -23.70
C ALA A 176 -17.32 -18.30 -25.19
N HIS A 177 -16.03 -18.22 -25.53
CA HIS A 177 -15.57 -18.11 -26.92
C HIS A 177 -15.51 -19.45 -27.68
N GLN A 178 -15.54 -20.60 -27.00
CA GLN A 178 -15.45 -21.92 -27.66
C GLN A 178 -16.79 -22.50 -28.10
N ILE A 179 -17.92 -21.95 -27.67
CA ILE A 179 -19.26 -22.47 -28.00
C ILE A 179 -19.82 -21.87 -29.30
N LEU A 180 -19.18 -20.84 -29.85
CA LEU A 180 -19.64 -20.12 -31.06
C LEU A 180 -18.92 -20.52 -32.35
N ASN A 181 -18.19 -21.64 -32.38
CA ASN A 181 -17.54 -22.17 -33.58
C ASN A 181 -18.06 -23.56 -33.95
#